data_AF-A0A2P5N7I3-F1
#
_entry.id   AF-A0A2P5N7I3-F1
#
_cell.length_a   1.000
_cell.length_b   1.000
_cell.length_c   1.000
_cell.angle_alpha   90.00
_cell.angle_beta   90.00
_cell.angle_gamma   90.00
#
_symmetry.space_group_name_H-M   'P 1'
#
loop_
_entity.id
_entity.type
_entity.pdbx_description
1 polymer ?
#
loop_
_entity_poly.entity_id
_entity_poly.type
_entity_poly.pdbx_seq_one_letter_code
_entity_poly.pdbx_strand_id
1 'polypeptide(L)' 'KAKNRSIQDDRWKLIYIPTYNGPVYQLYDMKNDPYRDVNALYPEIVEALRQKLEAWIQSSPLDS' A
#
# COMPACT_ATOMS: atom_id res chain seq x y z
N LYS A 1 -17.84 4.20 -4.78
CA LYS A 1 -17.32 3.99 -3.39
C LYS A 1 -15.84 3.68 -3.48
N ALA A 2 -14.97 4.65 -3.23
CA ALA A 2 -13.53 4.39 -3.21
C ALA A 2 -13.19 3.68 -1.89
N LYS A 3 -13.00 2.36 -1.92
CA LYS A 3 -12.55 1.62 -0.75
C LYS A 3 -11.07 1.92 -0.55
N ASN A 4 -10.71 2.30 0.67
CA ASN A 4 -9.32 2.36 1.13
C ASN A 4 -8.74 0.97 0.91
N ARG A 5 -7.56 0.90 0.29
CA ARG A 5 -6.86 -0.38 0.11
C ARG A 5 -5.58 -0.31 0.91
N SER A 6 -5.23 -1.41 1.55
CA SER A 6 -3.95 -1.50 2.25
C SER A 6 -3.40 -2.88 2.04
N ILE A 7 -2.11 -2.97 1.76
CA ILE A 7 -1.37 -4.23 1.74
C ILE A 7 -0.37 -4.18 2.88
N GLN A 8 -0.30 -5.27 3.62
CA GLN A 8 0.64 -5.43 4.72
C GLN A 8 1.36 -6.75 4.52
N ASP A 9 2.69 -6.67 4.50
CA ASP A 9 3.60 -7.79 4.59
C ASP A 9 4.15 -7.86 6.05
N ASP A 10 5.02 -8.85 6.32
CA ASP A 10 5.64 -9.09 7.64
C ASP A 10 6.36 -7.85 8.21
N ARG A 11 6.99 -7.06 7.34
CA ARG A 11 7.79 -5.88 7.73
C ARG A 11 7.17 -4.55 7.32
N TRP A 12 6.38 -4.52 6.25
CA TRP A 12 5.97 -3.27 5.61
C TRP A 12 4.48 -3.18 5.46
N LYS A 13 3.93 -1.98 5.70
CA LYS A 13 2.51 -1.70 5.51
C LYS A 13 2.34 -0.51 4.57
N LEU A 14 1.73 -0.75 3.42
CA LEU A 14 1.37 0.28 2.45
C LEU A 14 -0.14 0.54 2.51
N ILE A 15 -0.52 1.80 2.74
CA ILE A 15 -1.90 2.26 2.76
C ILE A 15 -2.14 3.13 1.53
N TYR A 16 -3.15 2.77 0.75
CA TYR A 16 -3.69 3.54 -0.38
C TYR A 16 -4.97 4.24 0.05
N ILE A 17 -4.90 5.57 0.16
CA ILE A 17 -6.01 6.43 0.53
C ILE A 17 -6.42 7.24 -0.70
N PRO A 18 -7.56 6.92 -1.32
CA PRO A 18 -8.10 7.73 -2.40
C PRO A 18 -8.65 9.05 -1.80
N THR A 19 -7.88 10.13 -1.87
CA THR A 19 -8.32 11.46 -1.44
C THR A 19 -8.87 12.28 -2.61
N TYR A 20 -9.61 13.34 -2.32
CA TYR A 20 -10.15 14.25 -3.35
C TYR A 20 -9.06 14.94 -4.17
N ASN A 21 -7.88 15.17 -3.57
CA ASN A 21 -6.75 15.84 -4.20
C ASN A 21 -5.79 14.89 -4.94
N GLY A 22 -6.12 13.60 -5.00
CA GLY A 22 -5.30 12.54 -5.58
C GLY A 22 -5.09 11.37 -4.61
N PRO A 23 -4.66 10.21 -5.11
CA PRO A 23 -4.34 9.08 -4.26
C PRO A 23 -3.10 9.37 -3.41
N VAL A 24 -3.22 9.15 -2.10
CA VAL A 24 -2.09 9.25 -1.16
C VAL A 24 -1.64 7.84 -0.80
N TYR A 25 -0.33 7.63 -0.85
CA TYR A 25 0.33 6.39 -0.44
C TYR A 25 1.10 6.64 0.85
N GLN A 26 0.89 5.82 1.87
CA GLN A 26 1.64 5.90 3.12
C GLN A 26 2.30 4.57 3.41
N LEU A 27 3.60 4.58 3.72
CA LEU A 27 4.38 3.38 4.00
C LEU A 27 4.89 3.42 5.43
N TYR A 28 4.71 2.33 6.16
CA TYR A 28 5.16 2.18 7.54
C TYR A 28 6.04 0.93 7.69
N ASP A 29 7.17 1.05 8.41
CA ASP A 29 8.03 -0.10 8.76
C ASP A 29 7.51 -0.70 10.07
N MET A 30 6.73 -1.78 9.98
CA MET A 30 6.14 -2.44 11.14
C MET A 30 7.17 -3.06 12.09
N LYS A 31 8.42 -3.25 11.64
CA LYS A 31 9.49 -3.91 12.40
C LYS A 31 10.38 -2.92 13.15
N ASN A 32 10.67 -1.77 12.55
CA ASN A 32 11.54 -0.75 13.13
C ASN A 32 10.74 0.42 13.72
N ASP A 33 9.75 0.96 13.00
CA ASP A 33 8.95 2.10 13.46
C ASP A 33 7.55 2.12 12.78
N PRO A 34 6.52 1.57 13.44
CA PRO A 34 5.18 1.42 12.84
C PRO A 34 4.37 2.72 12.79
N TYR A 35 4.86 3.81 13.37
CA TYR A 35 4.12 5.07 13.50
C TYR A 35 4.61 6.15 12.54
N ARG A 36 5.79 5.99 11.96
CA ARG A 36 6.39 6.94 11.03
C ARG A 36 6.12 6.57 9.58
N ASP A 37 5.67 7.56 8.81
CA ASP A 37 5.66 7.44 7.35
C ASP A 37 7.10 7.48 6.82
N VAL A 38 7.47 6.39 6.14
CA VAL A 38 8.78 6.18 5.51
C VAL A 38 8.64 6.06 4.00
N ASN A 39 7.53 6.55 3.41
CA ASN A 39 7.29 6.45 1.97
C ASN A 39 8.40 7.13 1.17
N ALA A 40 8.87 8.28 1.65
CA ALA A 40 9.85 9.11 0.95
C ALA A 40 11.26 8.55 1.09
N LEU A 41 11.47 7.70 2.11
CA LEU A 41 12.74 7.03 2.38
C LEU A 41 12.88 5.75 1.55
N TYR A 42 11.77 5.07 1.25
CA TYR A 42 11.76 3.78 0.56
C TYR A 42 10.77 3.77 -0.62
N PRO A 43 10.97 4.62 -1.65
CA PRO A 43 10.08 4.65 -2.81
C PRO A 43 10.05 3.32 -3.58
N GLU A 44 11.16 2.57 -3.57
CA GLU A 44 11.25 1.22 -4.15
C GLU A 44 10.29 0.22 -3.48
N ILE A 45 10.12 0.31 -2.17
CA ILE A 45 9.24 -0.57 -1.39
C ILE A 45 7.78 -0.18 -1.65
N VAL A 46 7.49 1.12 -1.75
CA VAL A 46 6.17 1.62 -2.14
C VAL A 46 5.77 1.04 -3.50
N GLU A 47 6.66 1.11 -4.48
CA GLU A 47 6.39 0.63 -5.83
C GLU A 47 6.22 -0.89 -5.87
N ALA A 48 7.07 -1.64 -5.17
CA ALA A 48 6.94 -3.10 -5.05
C ALA A 48 5.61 -3.52 -4.39
N LEU A 49 5.22 -2.88 -3.29
CA LEU A 49 3.96 -3.17 -2.60
C LEU A 49 2.75 -2.73 -3.42
N ARG A 50 2.86 -1.62 -4.16
CA ARG A 50 1.85 -1.18 -5.11
C ARG A 50 1.66 -2.22 -6.21
N GLN A 51 2.73 -2.73 -6.81
CA GLN A 51 2.65 -3.79 -7.81
C GLN A 51 2.01 -5.07 -7.25
N LYS A 52 2.36 -5.48 -6.02
CA LYS A 52 1.69 -6.59 -5.34
C LYS A 52 0.21 -6.33 -5.14
N LEU A 53 -0.17 -5.12 -4.72
CA LEU A 53 -1.58 -4.73 -4.56
C LEU A 53 -2.33 -4.81 -5.89
N GLU A 54 -1.76 -4.24 -6.96
CA GLU A 54 -2.33 -4.28 -8.31
C GLU A 54 -2.46 -5.72 -8.82
N ALA A 55 -1.43 -6.53 -8.65
CA ALA A 55 -1.44 -7.96 -8.98
C ALA A 55 -2.50 -8.72 -8.17
N TRP A 56 -2.65 -8.42 -6.88
CA TRP A 56 -3.68 -9.01 -6.03
C TRP A 56 -5.10 -8.61 -6.48
N ILE A 57 -5.29 -7.34 -6.86
CA ILE A 57 -6.57 -6.86 -7.42
C ILE A 57 -6.88 -7.55 -8.75
N GLN A 58 -5.89 -7.74 -9.62
CA GLN A 58 -6.06 -8.43 -10.92
C GLN A 58 -6.23 -9.94 -10.74
N SER A 59 -5.54 -10.53 -9.76
CA SER A 59 -5.54 -11.96 -9.49
C SER A 59 -6.68 -12.41 -8.58
N SER A 60 -7.37 -11.50 -7.87
CA SER A 60 -8.63 -11.81 -7.22
C SER A 60 -9.68 -12.00 -8.32
N PRO A 61 -10.12 -13.25 -8.61
CA PRO A 61 -11.29 -13.43 -9.44
C PRO A 61 -12.46 -12.85 -8.65
N LEU A 62 -12.94 -11.67 -9.04
CA LEU A 62 -14.36 -11.43 -8.89
C LEU A 62 -15.03 -12.41 -9.85
N ASP A 63 -15.37 -13.58 -9.31
CA ASP A 63 -16.33 -14.54 -9.86
C ASP A 63 -16.02 -15.08 -11.27
N SER A 64 -15.53 -16.31 -11.35
CA SER A 64 -15.78 -17.20 -12.48
C SER A 64 -16.00 -18.61 -11.96
#